data_AF-Q62628-F1
#
_entry.id   AF-Q62628-F1
#
_cell.length_a   1.000
_cell.length_b   1.000
_cell.length_c   1.000
_cell.angle_alpha   90.00
_cell.angle_beta   90.00
_cell.angle_gamma   90.00
#
_symmetry.space_group_name_H-M   'P 1'
#
loop_
_entity.id
_entity.type
_entity.pdbx_description
1 polymer ?
#
loop_
_entity_poly.entity_id
_entity_poly.type
_entity_poly.pdbx_seq_one_letter_code
_entity_poly.pdbx_strand_id
1 'polypeptide(L)'
;NWLETSCRGFESESLDHSNWLLIALREGKIEVQFKNEFSTQITTGGNVINNGIWNMVSVEELDDSVSIKIAKEAVMNINKLGSLFKPTDGFLDTKIYFAGLPRKVESALIKPINPRLDGCIRGWNLMKQGALGAKEIVEGKQNKHCFLTVEKGSYYPGSGIAQFSIDYNNVTNAEDWQINVTLNIRPFTGTGVMLALVSGDTVPFALSLVDSGSGTSQDILVFVENSVAAHLEAITLCSEQPSQLKCNINRNGLELWTPVRKDVIYSKDLQRQLAILDKTMKGTVATYLGGVPDISFSATPVNAFYSGCMEVNINGVQLDLDEAISKHNDIRAHSCPSVRKIQKNF
;
A
#
# COMPACT_ATOMS: atom_id res chain seq x y z
N ASN A 1 25.68 11.47 12.63
CA ASN A 1 24.29 11.91 12.91
C ASN A 1 23.37 10.72 12.68
N TRP A 2 22.58 10.30 13.67
CA TRP A 2 21.85 9.02 13.61
C TRP A 2 20.41 9.22 13.15
N LEU A 3 19.94 8.33 12.27
CA LEU A 3 18.55 8.17 11.85
C LEU A 3 18.35 6.65 11.81
N GLU A 4 17.59 6.06 12.74
CA GLU A 4 17.19 4.65 12.67
C GLU A 4 15.87 4.58 11.91
N THR A 5 15.92 4.12 10.67
CA THR A 5 14.77 4.09 9.77
C THR A 5 14.41 2.66 9.38
N SER A 6 13.14 2.28 9.54
CA SER A 6 12.46 1.40 8.60
C SER A 6 11.87 2.32 7.52
N CYS A 7 12.78 2.85 6.69
CA CYS A 7 12.66 3.89 5.68
C CYS A 7 11.35 4.69 5.56
N ARG A 8 11.37 5.94 6.04
CA ARG A 8 10.75 7.04 5.30
C ARG A 8 11.85 7.85 4.61
N GLY A 9 11.66 8.18 3.34
CA GLY A 9 12.42 9.21 2.64
C GLY A 9 12.23 10.57 3.30
N PHE A 10 13.21 11.43 3.13
CA PHE A 10 13.16 12.81 3.57
C PHE A 10 13.66 13.72 2.46
N GLU A 11 13.15 14.94 2.46
CA GLU A 11 13.56 16.00 1.57
C GLU A 11 14.05 17.18 2.38
N SER A 12 15.01 17.91 1.85
CA SER A 12 15.47 19.19 2.39
C SER A 12 15.60 20.22 1.28
N GLU A 13 15.14 21.44 1.52
CA GLU A 13 15.19 22.54 0.55
C GLU A 13 15.67 23.85 1.19
N SER A 14 16.31 24.70 0.38
CA SER A 14 16.60 26.09 0.71
C SER A 14 15.29 26.91 0.80
N LEU A 15 15.34 28.04 1.52
CA LEU A 15 14.17 28.90 1.72
C LEU A 15 13.57 29.44 0.41
N ASP A 16 14.42 29.69 -0.58
CA ASP A 16 14.06 30.17 -1.92
C ASP A 16 13.76 29.04 -2.92
N HIS A 17 13.84 27.78 -2.49
CA HIS A 17 13.64 26.56 -3.28
C HIS A 17 14.65 26.36 -4.43
N SER A 18 15.74 27.13 -4.48
CA SER A 18 16.74 27.01 -5.55
C SER A 18 17.56 25.73 -5.43
N ASN A 19 17.83 25.30 -4.20
CA ASN A 19 18.64 24.15 -3.85
C ASN A 19 17.82 23.16 -3.03
N TRP A 20 17.93 21.88 -3.36
CA TRP A 20 17.19 20.83 -2.67
C TRP A 20 17.92 19.49 -2.75
N LEU A 21 17.65 18.64 -1.78
CA LEU A 21 18.13 17.27 -1.66
C LEU A 21 16.93 16.39 -1.26
N LEU A 22 16.64 15.39 -2.07
CA LEU A 22 15.67 14.34 -1.83
C LEU A 22 16.40 13.03 -1.57
N ILE A 23 15.98 12.32 -0.52
CA ILE A 23 16.33 10.93 -0.28
C ILE A 23 15.05 10.12 -0.24
N ALA A 24 14.96 9.14 -1.13
CA ALA A 24 13.78 8.33 -1.31
C ALA A 24 14.12 6.85 -1.45
N LEU A 25 13.09 6.02 -1.55
CA LEU A 25 13.22 4.62 -1.91
C LEU A 25 12.67 4.37 -3.30
N ARG A 26 13.46 3.75 -4.17
CA ARG A 26 13.01 3.24 -5.46
C ARG A 26 13.42 1.79 -5.58
N GLU A 27 12.45 0.91 -5.88
CA GLU A 27 12.69 -0.54 -5.99
C GLU A 27 13.39 -1.10 -4.74
N GLY A 28 13.06 -0.56 -3.57
CA GLY A 28 13.62 -0.96 -2.27
C GLY A 28 15.04 -0.47 -1.98
N LYS A 29 15.68 0.28 -2.90
CA LYS A 29 17.02 0.87 -2.72
C LYS A 29 16.94 2.36 -2.47
N ILE A 30 17.96 2.92 -1.83
CA ILE A 30 18.03 4.37 -1.61
C ILE A 30 18.32 5.05 -2.95
N GLU A 31 17.50 6.05 -3.26
CA GLU A 31 17.71 7.00 -4.34
C GLU A 31 17.93 8.38 -3.73
N VAL A 32 18.95 9.07 -4.20
CA VAL A 32 19.26 10.45 -3.84
C VAL A 32 19.18 11.31 -5.09
N GLN A 33 18.39 12.37 -5.02
CA GLN A 33 18.33 13.41 -6.05
C GLN A 33 18.69 14.73 -5.39
N PHE A 34 19.51 15.56 -6.01
CA PHE A 34 19.74 16.91 -5.52
C PHE A 34 19.99 17.90 -6.64
N LYS A 35 19.78 19.16 -6.30
CA LYS A 35 20.10 20.33 -7.11
C LYS A 35 20.78 21.37 -6.22
N ASN A 36 21.88 21.92 -6.71
CA ASN A 36 22.48 23.14 -6.18
C ASN A 36 22.81 24.10 -7.33
N GLU A 37 23.55 25.17 -7.05
CA GLU A 37 23.92 26.19 -8.05
C GLU A 37 24.72 25.62 -9.23
N PHE A 38 25.54 24.58 -8.99
CA PHE A 38 26.52 24.10 -9.95
C PHE A 38 26.11 22.80 -10.63
N SER A 39 25.26 22.00 -9.99
CA SER A 39 24.99 20.64 -10.43
C SER A 39 23.59 20.18 -10.05
N THR A 40 23.07 19.25 -10.85
CA THR A 40 21.82 18.53 -10.61
C THR A 40 22.10 17.06 -10.87
N GLN A 41 21.94 16.21 -9.85
CA GLN A 41 22.40 14.82 -9.90
C GLN A 41 21.40 13.86 -9.25
N ILE A 42 21.36 12.65 -9.79
CA ILE A 42 20.61 11.51 -9.27
C ILE A 42 21.54 10.33 -9.10
N THR A 43 21.43 9.62 -7.98
CA THR A 43 22.17 8.39 -7.73
C THR A 43 21.29 7.41 -6.99
N THR A 44 21.20 6.18 -7.49
CA THR A 44 20.50 5.07 -6.84
C THR A 44 21.51 3.99 -6.53
N GLY A 45 21.55 3.52 -5.29
CA GLY A 45 22.60 2.59 -4.87
C GLY A 45 22.36 1.97 -3.51
N GLY A 46 23.32 1.16 -3.10
CA GLY A 46 23.25 0.38 -1.86
C GLY A 46 22.38 -0.87 -1.96
N ASN A 47 22.20 -1.50 -0.81
CA ASN A 47 21.40 -2.72 -0.66
C ASN A 47 19.91 -2.42 -0.62
N VAL A 48 19.10 -3.45 -0.85
CA VAL A 48 17.64 -3.40 -0.67
C VAL A 48 17.33 -3.31 0.83
N ILE A 49 16.58 -2.29 1.24
CA ILE A 49 16.31 -1.99 2.66
C ILE A 49 14.82 -1.93 3.02
N ASN A 50 13.90 -2.18 2.08
CA ASN A 50 12.47 -2.35 2.35
C ASN A 50 12.14 -3.77 2.83
N ASN A 51 12.95 -4.32 3.73
CA ASN A 51 12.88 -5.71 4.22
C ASN A 51 12.20 -5.85 5.58
N GLY A 52 11.61 -4.77 6.11
CA GLY A 52 10.96 -4.74 7.43
C GLY A 52 11.93 -4.68 8.62
N ILE A 53 13.24 -4.57 8.37
CA ILE A 53 14.27 -4.48 9.41
C ILE A 53 14.67 -3.01 9.61
N TRP A 54 14.97 -2.64 10.85
CA TRP A 54 15.51 -1.33 11.18
C TRP A 54 16.90 -1.14 10.58
N ASN A 55 17.06 -0.11 9.75
CA ASN A 55 18.32 0.28 9.15
C ASN A 55 18.71 1.68 9.64
N MET A 56 19.94 1.85 10.08
CA MET A 56 20.45 3.17 10.45
C MET A 56 20.95 3.88 9.21
N VAL A 57 20.26 4.93 8.75
CA VAL A 57 20.64 5.73 7.58
C VAL A 57 21.23 7.05 8.07
N SER A 58 22.34 7.50 7.52
CA SER A 58 22.88 8.83 7.80
C SER A 58 23.39 9.51 6.55
N VAL A 59 23.24 10.83 6.52
CA VAL A 59 23.59 11.67 5.38
C VAL A 59 24.49 12.77 5.89
N GLU A 60 25.65 12.89 5.25
CA GLU A 60 26.70 13.81 5.65
C GLU A 60 27.17 14.56 4.41
N GLU A 61 27.09 15.88 4.46
CA GLU A 61 27.74 16.74 3.48
C GLU A 61 29.23 16.81 3.83
N LEU A 62 30.09 16.37 2.90
CA LEU A 62 31.53 16.52 2.94
C LEU A 62 31.93 17.70 2.03
N ASP A 63 33.21 18.06 1.98
CA ASP A 63 33.68 19.21 1.20
C ASP A 63 33.27 19.09 -0.28
N ASP A 64 33.64 17.99 -0.94
CA ASP A 64 33.41 17.75 -2.37
C ASP A 64 32.34 16.67 -2.67
N SER A 65 31.64 16.18 -1.65
CA SER A 65 30.65 15.11 -1.86
C SER A 65 29.54 15.04 -0.82
N VAL A 66 28.49 14.28 -1.12
CA VAL A 66 27.45 13.87 -0.18
C VAL A 66 27.62 12.37 0.08
N SER A 67 27.86 12.00 1.35
CA SER A 67 28.00 10.62 1.75
C SER A 67 26.71 10.10 2.39
N ILE A 68 26.22 8.97 1.88
CA ILE A 68 25.10 8.24 2.46
C ILE A 68 25.63 6.95 3.05
N LYS A 69 25.31 6.72 4.33
CA LYS A 69 25.74 5.54 5.07
C LYS A 69 24.53 4.73 5.54
N ILE A 70 24.67 3.41 5.50
CA ILE A 70 23.74 2.45 6.12
C ILE A 70 24.52 1.67 7.18
N ALA A 71 24.01 1.60 8.41
CA ALA A 71 24.68 0.94 9.53
C ALA A 71 26.14 1.41 9.75
N LYS A 72 26.41 2.70 9.50
CA LYS A 72 27.74 3.36 9.53
C LYS A 72 28.64 3.09 8.33
N GLU A 73 28.27 2.19 7.43
CA GLU A 73 29.03 1.89 6.23
C GLU A 73 28.62 2.83 5.09
N ALA A 74 29.58 3.47 4.43
CA ALA A 74 29.31 4.32 3.28
C ALA A 74 28.85 3.48 2.09
N VAL A 75 27.59 3.64 1.71
CA VAL A 75 26.98 2.91 0.58
C VAL A 75 26.90 3.74 -0.69
N MET A 76 26.96 5.07 -0.57
CA MET A 76 27.02 6.00 -1.70
C MET A 76 27.88 7.21 -1.36
N ASN A 77 28.61 7.68 -2.35
CA ASN A 77 29.37 8.92 -2.30
C ASN A 77 29.12 9.69 -3.59
N ILE A 78 28.39 10.80 -3.50
CA ILE A 78 27.93 11.56 -4.66
C ILE A 78 28.73 12.85 -4.74
N ASN A 79 29.57 12.98 -5.75
CA ASN A 79 30.40 14.18 -5.93
C ASN A 79 29.50 15.40 -6.09
N LYS A 80 29.86 16.53 -5.49
CA LYS A 80 29.16 17.81 -5.66
C LYS A 80 30.19 18.92 -5.89
N LEU A 81 29.78 19.96 -6.59
CA LEU A 81 30.51 21.21 -6.65
C LEU A 81 29.82 22.21 -5.73
N GLY A 82 30.58 22.85 -4.85
CA GLY A 82 30.05 23.79 -3.85
C GLY A 82 29.20 23.11 -2.76
N SER A 83 28.53 23.93 -1.94
CA SER A 83 27.65 23.42 -0.89
C SER A 83 26.28 23.01 -1.43
N LEU A 84 25.59 22.11 -0.73
CA LEU A 84 24.18 21.79 -0.99
C LEU A 84 23.30 23.00 -0.69
N PHE A 85 23.52 23.63 0.47
CA PHE A 85 22.76 24.77 0.93
C PHE A 85 23.67 25.99 1.10
N LYS A 86 23.19 27.16 0.70
CA LYS A 86 23.93 28.42 0.84
C LYS A 86 23.53 29.12 2.14
N PRO A 87 24.48 29.64 2.93
CA PRO A 87 24.14 30.53 4.02
C PRO A 87 23.48 31.81 3.50
N THR A 88 22.43 32.27 4.16
CA THR A 88 21.82 33.59 3.97
C THR A 88 22.13 34.41 5.22
N ASP A 89 22.71 35.60 5.05
CA ASP A 89 23.11 36.49 6.16
C ASP A 89 23.99 35.82 7.25
N GLY A 90 24.83 34.87 6.84
CA GLY A 90 25.71 34.12 7.73
C GLY A 90 25.06 32.92 8.44
N PHE A 91 23.77 32.68 8.23
CA PHE A 91 23.03 31.54 8.78
C PHE A 91 22.65 30.54 7.69
N LEU A 92 22.76 29.25 8.01
CA LEU A 92 22.30 28.18 7.12
C LEU A 92 20.87 27.80 7.49
N ASP A 93 19.90 28.33 6.76
CA ASP A 93 18.49 27.99 6.93
C ASP A 93 18.04 26.96 5.90
N THR A 94 17.46 25.86 6.39
CA THR A 94 17.00 24.75 5.55
C THR A 94 15.71 24.18 6.13
N LYS A 95 14.75 23.89 5.25
CA LYS A 95 13.51 23.19 5.64
C LYS A 95 13.68 21.71 5.39
N ILE A 96 13.24 20.87 6.32
CA ILE A 96 13.29 19.41 6.21
C ILE A 96 11.86 18.87 6.26
N TYR A 97 11.52 18.05 5.28
CA TYR A 97 10.24 17.38 5.11
C TYR A 97 10.43 15.87 5.23
N PHE A 98 9.54 15.20 5.96
CA PHE A 98 9.55 13.75 6.11
C PHE A 98 8.31 13.15 5.44
N ALA A 99 8.50 12.09 4.64
CA ALA A 99 7.41 11.37 3.96
C ALA A 99 6.43 12.29 3.21
N GLY A 100 6.99 13.25 2.46
CA GLY A 100 6.26 14.17 1.61
C GLY A 100 7.21 15.15 0.93
N LEU A 101 6.74 15.77 -0.15
CA LEU A 101 7.49 16.74 -0.95
C LEU A 101 6.75 18.10 -0.95
N PRO A 102 7.44 19.24 -0.88
CA PRO A 102 6.87 20.54 -1.22
C PRO A 102 6.38 20.55 -2.67
N ARG A 103 5.20 21.11 -2.91
CA ARG A 103 4.56 21.16 -4.25
C ARG A 103 5.48 21.73 -5.35
N LYS A 104 6.35 22.68 -5.02
CA LYS A 104 7.27 23.28 -6.00
C LYS A 104 8.37 22.30 -6.41
N VAL A 105 8.88 21.51 -5.48
CA VAL A 105 9.98 20.57 -5.73
C VAL A 105 9.50 19.35 -6.49
N GLU A 106 8.26 18.88 -6.27
CA GLU A 106 7.67 17.75 -6.99
C GLU A 106 7.80 17.89 -8.53
N SER A 107 7.52 19.10 -9.06
CA SER A 107 7.67 19.41 -10.48
C SER A 107 9.12 19.59 -10.96
N ALA A 108 10.05 19.78 -10.03
CA ALA A 108 11.47 20.03 -10.29
C ALA A 108 12.35 18.78 -10.11
N LEU A 109 11.79 17.66 -9.63
CA LEU A 109 12.53 16.41 -9.47
C LEU A 109 13.11 15.95 -10.81
N ILE A 110 14.35 15.44 -10.75
CA ILE A 110 15.04 14.90 -11.93
C ILE A 110 14.30 13.67 -12.46
N LYS A 111 13.90 12.80 -11.53
CA LYS A 111 13.09 11.61 -11.82
C LYS A 111 11.87 11.62 -10.91
N PRO A 112 10.64 11.69 -11.47
CA PRO A 112 9.42 11.65 -10.68
C PRO A 112 9.36 10.41 -9.77
N ILE A 113 8.70 10.57 -8.62
CA ILE A 113 8.48 9.50 -7.66
C ILE A 113 7.14 9.70 -6.96
N ASN A 114 6.44 8.60 -6.68
CA ASN A 114 5.31 8.64 -5.75
C ASN A 114 5.87 8.89 -4.33
N PRO A 115 5.54 10.00 -3.67
CA PRO A 115 6.14 10.34 -2.38
C PRO A 115 5.51 9.58 -1.20
N ARG A 116 4.42 8.83 -1.44
CA ARG A 116 3.79 8.00 -0.42
C ARG A 116 4.74 6.90 0.01
N LEU A 117 4.82 6.69 1.32
CA LEU A 117 5.76 5.75 1.89
C LEU A 117 5.25 5.21 3.22
N ASP A 118 4.87 3.94 3.21
CA ASP A 118 4.51 3.19 4.40
C ASP A 118 5.77 2.72 5.17
N GLY A 119 6.42 3.67 5.83
CA GLY A 119 7.62 3.44 6.62
C GLY A 119 7.53 3.97 8.04
N CYS A 120 8.50 3.57 8.87
CA CYS A 120 8.67 4.03 10.23
C CYS A 120 10.06 4.64 10.48
N ILE A 121 10.12 5.74 11.23
CA ILE A 121 11.39 6.36 11.66
C ILE A 121 11.43 6.40 13.18
N ARG A 122 12.60 6.15 13.75
CA ARG A 122 12.93 6.42 15.15
C ARG A 122 14.37 6.95 15.29
N GLY A 123 14.70 7.46 16.47
CA GLY A 123 16.08 7.87 16.78
C GLY A 123 16.66 8.89 15.80
N TRP A 124 15.85 9.82 15.29
CA TRP A 124 16.30 10.85 14.36
C TRP A 124 17.15 11.92 15.06
N ASN A 125 18.11 12.47 14.33
CA ASN A 125 18.95 13.57 14.77
C ASN A 125 19.25 14.50 13.59
N LEU A 126 18.62 15.66 13.59
CA LEU A 126 18.76 16.67 12.55
C LEU A 126 19.82 17.67 12.97
N MET A 127 20.98 17.66 12.31
CA MET A 127 22.06 18.64 12.51
C MET A 127 22.49 18.82 13.98
N LYS A 128 22.46 17.75 14.78
CA LYS A 128 22.73 17.77 16.25
C LYS A 128 21.73 18.57 17.07
N GLN A 129 20.59 18.92 16.50
CA GLN A 129 19.48 19.64 17.16
C GLN A 129 18.37 18.68 17.63
N GLY A 130 18.59 17.37 17.53
CA GLY A 130 17.65 16.36 18.01
C GLY A 130 16.35 16.35 17.19
N ALA A 131 15.21 16.38 17.90
CA ALA A 131 13.89 16.15 17.35
C ALA A 131 13.08 17.41 17.00
N LEU A 132 13.61 18.61 17.29
CA LEU A 132 12.97 19.89 16.97
C LEU A 132 11.46 19.97 17.29
N GLY A 133 11.03 19.43 18.44
CA GLY A 133 9.63 19.45 18.90
C GLY A 133 8.69 18.42 18.26
N ALA A 134 9.18 17.57 17.36
CA ALA A 134 8.38 16.50 16.75
C ALA A 134 8.01 15.39 17.73
N LYS A 135 8.83 15.20 18.79
CA LYS A 135 8.66 14.13 19.77
C LYS A 135 7.32 14.26 20.50
N GLU A 136 7.03 15.44 21.02
CA GLU A 136 5.81 15.74 21.79
C GLU A 136 4.55 15.57 20.92
N ILE A 137 4.65 15.94 19.63
CA ILE A 137 3.54 15.79 18.66
C ILE A 137 3.25 14.32 18.37
N VAL A 138 4.30 13.49 18.25
CA VAL A 138 4.16 12.05 17.96
C VAL A 138 3.64 11.31 19.17
N GLU A 139 4.20 11.54 20.37
CA GLU A 139 3.77 10.89 21.61
C GLU A 139 2.29 11.18 21.94
N GLY A 140 1.80 12.39 21.63
CA GLY A 140 0.41 12.76 21.83
C GLY A 140 -0.59 12.20 20.82
N LYS A 141 -0.14 11.52 19.75
CA LYS A 141 -0.99 11.10 18.62
C LYS A 141 -0.75 9.64 18.23
N GLN A 142 -1.63 8.74 18.71
CA GLN A 142 -1.53 7.31 18.41
C GLN A 142 -1.51 6.96 16.91
N ASN A 143 -2.20 7.73 16.06
CA ASN A 143 -2.17 7.55 14.61
C ASN A 143 -0.81 7.93 13.97
N LYS A 144 0.13 8.49 14.72
CA LYS A 144 1.52 8.72 14.32
C LYS A 144 2.47 7.60 14.76
N HIS A 145 1.99 6.64 15.53
CA HIS A 145 2.77 5.45 15.90
C HIS A 145 2.72 4.40 14.78
N CYS A 146 3.81 3.67 14.65
CA CYS A 146 3.90 2.49 13.78
C CYS A 146 3.62 1.23 14.60
N PHE A 147 3.32 0.13 13.91
CA PHE A 147 3.32 -1.18 14.56
C PHE A 147 4.73 -1.53 15.05
N LEU A 148 4.80 -2.22 16.20
CA LEU A 148 6.07 -2.65 16.79
C LEU A 148 6.77 -3.70 15.93
N THR A 149 5.99 -4.63 15.38
CA THR A 149 6.44 -5.72 14.53
C THR A 149 5.53 -5.80 13.31
N VAL A 150 6.15 -5.83 12.13
CA VAL A 150 5.45 -5.86 10.85
C VAL A 150 5.86 -7.07 10.03
N GLU A 151 4.95 -7.50 9.18
CA GLU A 151 5.17 -8.46 8.11
C GLU A 151 4.72 -7.85 6.78
N LYS A 152 5.10 -8.50 5.68
CA LYS A 152 4.72 -8.08 4.34
C LYS A 152 3.20 -8.20 4.15
N GLY A 153 2.61 -7.18 3.56
CA GLY A 153 1.20 -7.15 3.14
C GLY A 153 0.56 -5.81 3.43
N SER A 154 -0.68 -5.64 3.00
CA SER A 154 -1.44 -4.42 3.27
C SER A 154 -2.44 -4.65 4.40
N TYR A 155 -2.48 -3.74 5.37
CA TYR A 155 -3.38 -3.84 6.51
C TYR A 155 -4.62 -2.98 6.32
N TYR A 156 -5.77 -3.65 6.39
CA TYR A 156 -7.10 -3.04 6.37
C TYR A 156 -7.66 -3.10 7.80
N PRO A 157 -7.94 -1.95 8.44
CA PRO A 157 -8.42 -1.93 9.83
C PRO A 157 -9.92 -2.22 9.96
N GLY A 158 -10.68 -2.26 8.86
CA GLY A 158 -12.15 -2.34 8.89
C GLY A 158 -12.85 -0.98 9.01
N SER A 159 -12.20 0.12 8.62
CA SER A 159 -12.76 1.48 8.69
C SER A 159 -12.84 2.22 7.35
N GLY A 160 -12.44 1.60 6.24
CA GLY A 160 -12.45 2.29 4.95
C GLY A 160 -12.00 1.44 3.77
N ILE A 161 -11.86 2.11 2.63
CA ILE A 161 -11.69 1.50 1.31
C ILE A 161 -10.51 2.09 0.54
N ALA A 162 -10.07 1.38 -0.50
CA ALA A 162 -9.19 1.90 -1.53
C ALA A 162 -9.82 1.72 -2.92
N GLN A 163 -9.68 2.73 -3.78
CA GLN A 163 -10.26 2.77 -5.12
C GLN A 163 -9.19 2.75 -6.20
N PHE A 164 -9.41 1.93 -7.22
CA PHE A 164 -8.60 1.84 -8.43
C PHE A 164 -9.47 2.00 -9.68
N SER A 165 -8.82 2.40 -10.78
CA SER A 165 -9.37 2.27 -12.12
C SER A 165 -8.52 1.26 -12.87
N ILE A 166 -9.13 0.14 -13.25
CA ILE A 166 -8.46 -0.98 -13.91
C ILE A 166 -9.22 -1.27 -15.19
N ASP A 167 -8.49 -1.38 -16.30
CA ASP A 167 -9.04 -1.85 -17.56
C ASP A 167 -9.10 -3.39 -17.55
N TYR A 168 -10.31 -3.92 -17.67
CA TYR A 168 -10.58 -5.36 -17.65
C TYR A 168 -10.77 -5.95 -19.04
N ASN A 169 -10.66 -5.13 -20.10
CA ASN A 169 -10.75 -5.62 -21.48
C ASN A 169 -9.58 -6.56 -21.77
N ASN A 170 -9.87 -7.63 -22.49
CA ASN A 170 -8.87 -8.61 -22.88
C ASN A 170 -8.00 -8.01 -24.00
N VAL A 171 -6.69 -7.95 -23.74
CA VAL A 171 -5.69 -7.41 -24.68
C VAL A 171 -5.74 -8.10 -26.06
N THR A 172 -6.13 -9.38 -26.10
CA THR A 172 -6.22 -10.16 -27.35
C THR A 172 -7.58 -10.06 -28.04
N ASN A 173 -8.65 -9.75 -27.30
CA ASN A 173 -10.02 -9.63 -27.81
C ASN A 173 -10.73 -8.50 -27.07
N ALA A 174 -10.78 -7.30 -27.67
CA ALA A 174 -11.36 -6.11 -27.03
C ALA A 174 -12.85 -6.24 -26.66
N GLU A 175 -13.58 -7.21 -27.24
CA GLU A 175 -14.99 -7.52 -26.88
C GLU A 175 -15.13 -8.54 -25.74
N ASP A 176 -14.02 -9.05 -25.21
CA ASP A 176 -13.99 -9.97 -24.07
C ASP A 176 -13.37 -9.26 -22.87
N TRP A 177 -13.83 -9.58 -21.67
CA TRP A 177 -13.27 -9.06 -20.43
C TRP A 177 -12.92 -10.23 -19.51
N GLN A 178 -11.89 -10.03 -18.70
CA GLN A 178 -11.46 -11.05 -17.75
C GLN A 178 -10.96 -10.40 -16.47
N ILE A 179 -11.37 -11.00 -15.35
CA ILE A 179 -10.94 -10.61 -14.02
C ILE A 179 -10.34 -11.85 -13.35
N ASN A 180 -9.02 -11.89 -13.31
CA ASN A 180 -8.25 -12.91 -12.62
C ASN A 180 -7.73 -12.32 -11.32
N VAL A 181 -8.38 -12.63 -10.21
CA VAL A 181 -8.02 -12.15 -8.88
C VAL A 181 -7.25 -13.23 -8.14
N THR A 182 -6.08 -12.89 -7.61
CA THR A 182 -5.40 -13.69 -6.57
C THR A 182 -5.28 -12.83 -5.31
N LEU A 183 -5.86 -13.29 -4.21
CA LEU A 183 -5.74 -12.68 -2.90
C LEU A 183 -4.87 -13.55 -2.00
N ASN A 184 -3.94 -12.94 -1.27
CA ASN A 184 -3.35 -13.56 -0.09
C ASN A 184 -3.95 -12.85 1.13
N ILE A 185 -4.79 -13.56 1.89
CA ILE A 185 -5.60 -12.98 2.98
C ILE A 185 -5.26 -13.58 4.33
N ARG A 186 -5.29 -12.74 5.36
CA ARG A 186 -5.25 -13.13 6.77
C ARG A 186 -6.29 -12.27 7.52
N PRO A 187 -7.57 -12.68 7.51
CA PRO A 187 -8.67 -11.90 8.08
C PRO A 187 -8.61 -11.87 9.60
N PHE A 188 -9.03 -10.75 10.20
CA PHE A 188 -9.16 -10.56 11.65
C PHE A 188 -10.63 -10.59 12.09
N THR A 189 -11.55 -10.25 11.19
CA THR A 189 -13.00 -10.36 11.38
C THR A 189 -13.57 -11.41 10.43
N GLY A 190 -14.68 -12.04 10.82
CA GLY A 190 -15.34 -13.09 10.03
C GLY A 190 -16.15 -12.58 8.83
N THR A 191 -16.43 -11.28 8.75
CA THR A 191 -17.27 -10.70 7.68
C THR A 191 -16.61 -9.44 7.12
N GLY A 192 -16.62 -9.29 5.80
CA GLY A 192 -16.19 -8.07 5.11
C GLY A 192 -16.01 -8.24 3.61
N VAL A 193 -16.14 -7.14 2.86
CA VAL A 193 -15.92 -7.12 1.40
C VAL A 193 -14.43 -7.01 1.10
N MET A 194 -13.86 -7.99 0.40
CA MET A 194 -12.44 -7.99 0.04
C MET A 194 -12.21 -7.19 -1.26
N LEU A 195 -13.01 -7.45 -2.29
CA LEU A 195 -12.95 -6.79 -3.59
C LEU A 195 -14.36 -6.55 -4.11
N ALA A 196 -14.62 -5.38 -4.69
CA ALA A 196 -15.88 -5.06 -5.35
C ALA A 196 -15.65 -4.27 -6.63
N LEU A 197 -16.55 -4.43 -7.59
CA LEU A 197 -16.70 -3.52 -8.73
C LEU A 197 -17.94 -2.68 -8.50
N VAL A 198 -17.84 -1.39 -8.77
CA VAL A 198 -18.93 -0.43 -8.59
C VAL A 198 -19.16 0.31 -9.90
N SER A 199 -20.43 0.44 -10.30
CA SER A 199 -20.86 1.22 -11.46
C SER A 199 -22.05 2.09 -11.08
N GLY A 200 -21.82 3.40 -10.96
CA GLY A 200 -22.79 4.32 -10.37
C GLY A 200 -23.15 3.90 -8.94
N ASP A 201 -24.44 3.70 -8.68
CA ASP A 201 -24.97 3.31 -7.37
C ASP A 201 -25.15 1.78 -7.20
N THR A 202 -24.55 0.98 -8.10
CA THR A 202 -24.69 -0.48 -8.12
C THR A 202 -23.37 -1.19 -7.85
N VAL A 203 -23.44 -2.40 -7.28
CA VAL A 203 -22.30 -3.30 -7.06
C VAL A 203 -22.45 -4.52 -7.98
N PRO A 204 -22.07 -4.42 -9.26
CA PRO A 204 -22.21 -5.53 -10.20
C PRO A 204 -21.43 -6.79 -9.79
N PHE A 205 -20.36 -6.66 -9.03
CA PHE A 205 -19.55 -7.78 -8.55
C PHE A 205 -19.00 -7.50 -7.15
N ALA A 206 -19.08 -8.48 -6.25
CA ALA A 206 -18.39 -8.43 -4.96
C ALA A 206 -17.85 -9.81 -4.55
N LEU A 207 -16.65 -9.83 -4.02
CA LEU A 207 -16.01 -10.98 -3.39
C LEU A 207 -15.88 -10.69 -1.90
N SER A 208 -16.58 -11.47 -1.09
CA SER A 208 -16.77 -11.19 0.33
C SER A 208 -16.50 -12.41 1.20
N LEU A 209 -16.05 -12.13 2.41
CA LEU A 209 -15.97 -13.05 3.54
C LEU A 209 -17.22 -12.89 4.39
N VAL A 210 -17.82 -13.99 4.86
CA VAL A 210 -18.98 -13.99 5.77
C VAL A 210 -18.81 -15.06 6.85
N ASP A 211 -19.13 -14.74 8.10
CA ASP A 211 -19.14 -15.73 9.18
C ASP A 211 -20.19 -16.83 8.91
N SER A 212 -19.78 -18.10 8.95
CA SER A 212 -20.65 -19.24 8.62
C SER A 212 -21.62 -19.61 9.74
N GLY A 213 -21.68 -18.82 10.82
CA GLY A 213 -22.55 -19.04 11.99
C GLY A 213 -22.07 -20.16 12.92
N SER A 214 -21.09 -20.96 12.49
CA SER A 214 -20.40 -21.97 13.32
C SER A 214 -19.38 -21.37 14.30
N GLY A 215 -19.11 -20.06 14.19
CA GLY A 215 -18.17 -19.29 15.03
C GLY A 215 -16.69 -19.62 14.84
N THR A 216 -16.35 -20.63 14.03
CA THR A 216 -14.97 -21.10 13.81
C THR A 216 -14.59 -21.20 12.33
N SER A 217 -15.54 -20.97 11.43
CA SER A 217 -15.31 -20.99 10.00
C SER A 217 -16.02 -19.83 9.32
N GLN A 218 -15.57 -19.53 8.11
CA GLN A 218 -16.05 -18.45 7.28
C GLN A 218 -16.40 -19.00 5.90
N ASP A 219 -17.38 -18.37 5.28
CA ASP A 219 -17.76 -18.61 3.90
C ASP A 219 -17.13 -17.55 3.00
N ILE A 220 -16.74 -17.96 1.80
CA ILE A 220 -16.36 -17.05 0.73
C ILE A 220 -17.52 -17.01 -0.27
N LEU A 221 -18.03 -15.82 -0.51
CA LEU A 221 -19.15 -15.58 -1.41
C LEU A 221 -18.72 -14.67 -2.55
N VAL A 222 -19.07 -15.08 -3.77
CA VAL A 222 -19.03 -14.22 -4.95
C VAL A 222 -20.46 -13.80 -5.24
N PHE A 223 -20.70 -12.49 -5.26
CA PHE A 223 -21.96 -11.89 -5.62
C PHE A 223 -21.88 -11.29 -7.02
N VAL A 224 -22.95 -11.49 -7.78
CA VAL A 224 -23.27 -10.69 -8.96
C VAL A 224 -24.55 -9.94 -8.65
N GLU A 225 -24.45 -8.61 -8.61
CA GLU A 225 -25.45 -7.75 -7.97
C GLU A 225 -25.76 -8.20 -6.53
N ASN A 226 -27.02 -8.54 -6.24
CA ASN A 226 -27.49 -8.98 -4.93
C ASN A 226 -27.59 -10.50 -4.77
N SER A 227 -27.15 -11.27 -5.77
CA SER A 227 -27.34 -12.72 -5.83
C SER A 227 -26.02 -13.46 -5.70
N VAL A 228 -26.00 -14.54 -4.93
CA VAL A 228 -24.82 -15.42 -4.82
C VAL A 228 -24.61 -16.12 -6.16
N ALA A 229 -23.40 -16.01 -6.71
CA ALA A 229 -22.96 -16.64 -7.95
C ALA A 229 -22.07 -17.85 -7.68
N ALA A 230 -21.20 -17.76 -6.68
CA ALA A 230 -20.43 -18.88 -6.15
C ALA A 230 -20.28 -18.78 -4.63
N HIS A 231 -20.21 -19.95 -4.00
CA HIS A 231 -20.12 -20.09 -2.55
C HIS A 231 -19.14 -21.19 -2.20
N LEU A 232 -18.19 -20.86 -1.35
CA LEU A 232 -17.26 -21.79 -0.74
C LEU A 232 -17.53 -21.79 0.77
N GLU A 233 -18.12 -22.86 1.27
CA GLU A 233 -18.56 -22.98 2.66
C GLU A 233 -17.41 -23.30 3.63
N ALA A 234 -17.59 -22.91 4.89
CA ALA A 234 -16.88 -23.41 6.08
C ALA A 234 -15.36 -23.58 5.93
N ILE A 235 -14.66 -22.49 5.63
CA ILE A 235 -13.20 -22.39 5.58
C ILE A 235 -12.69 -21.79 6.89
N THR A 236 -11.63 -22.35 7.47
CA THR A 236 -10.95 -21.74 8.62
C THR A 236 -9.93 -20.72 8.13
N LEU A 237 -10.32 -19.43 8.10
CA LEU A 237 -9.47 -18.33 7.60
C LEU A 237 -8.94 -17.43 8.72
N CYS A 238 -9.64 -17.33 9.85
CA CYS A 238 -9.20 -16.59 11.04
C CYS A 238 -8.08 -17.36 11.79
N SER A 239 -6.98 -17.65 11.10
CA SER A 239 -5.80 -18.32 11.61
C SER A 239 -4.59 -17.37 11.60
N GLU A 240 -3.49 -17.76 12.23
CA GLU A 240 -2.24 -16.98 12.17
C GLU A 240 -1.59 -17.00 10.77
N GLN A 241 -2.02 -17.92 9.89
CA GLN A 241 -1.40 -18.14 8.59
C GLN A 241 -2.20 -17.48 7.46
N PRO A 242 -1.52 -16.86 6.48
CA PRO A 242 -2.19 -16.34 5.30
C PRO A 242 -2.74 -17.49 4.45
N SER A 243 -3.90 -17.25 3.83
CA SER A 243 -4.57 -18.17 2.91
C SER A 243 -4.63 -17.55 1.52
N GLN A 244 -4.38 -18.36 0.50
CA GLN A 244 -4.53 -17.92 -0.89
C GLN A 244 -5.95 -18.20 -1.39
N LEU A 245 -6.53 -17.22 -2.06
CA LEU A 245 -7.80 -17.31 -2.75
C LEU A 245 -7.62 -16.87 -4.20
N LYS A 246 -8.16 -17.62 -5.15
CA LYS A 246 -8.20 -17.26 -6.56
C LYS A 246 -9.65 -17.19 -7.03
N CYS A 247 -9.99 -16.13 -7.72
CA CYS A 247 -11.30 -15.92 -8.32
C CYS A 247 -11.09 -15.46 -9.76
N ASN A 248 -11.47 -16.29 -10.72
CA ASN A 248 -11.43 -15.96 -12.14
C ASN A 248 -12.86 -15.83 -12.65
N ILE A 249 -13.17 -14.72 -13.29
CA ILE A 249 -14.50 -14.48 -13.86
C ILE A 249 -14.40 -13.78 -15.22
N ASN A 250 -15.22 -14.24 -16.16
CA ASN A 250 -15.43 -13.65 -17.47
C ASN A 250 -16.88 -13.90 -17.92
N ARG A 251 -17.23 -13.53 -19.16
CA ARG A 251 -18.58 -13.74 -19.70
C ARG A 251 -19.03 -15.21 -19.79
N ASN A 252 -18.10 -16.16 -19.81
CA ASN A 252 -18.39 -17.59 -20.02
C ASN A 252 -18.44 -18.40 -18.72
N GLY A 253 -17.71 -17.97 -17.69
CA GLY A 253 -17.59 -18.75 -16.46
C GLY A 253 -17.03 -17.97 -15.27
N LEU A 254 -17.19 -18.61 -14.12
CA LEU A 254 -16.67 -18.20 -12.82
C LEU A 254 -15.97 -19.41 -12.20
N GLU A 255 -14.74 -19.23 -11.74
CA GLU A 255 -13.96 -20.23 -11.03
C GLU A 255 -13.46 -19.64 -9.72
N LEU A 256 -13.76 -20.33 -8.61
CA LEU A 256 -13.26 -19.99 -7.28
C LEU A 256 -12.36 -21.13 -6.79
N TRP A 257 -11.22 -20.79 -6.20
CA TRP A 257 -10.26 -21.79 -5.75
C TRP A 257 -9.47 -21.35 -4.52
N THR A 258 -9.21 -22.29 -3.61
CA THR A 258 -8.30 -22.12 -2.47
C THR A 258 -7.60 -23.45 -2.16
N PRO A 259 -6.39 -23.43 -1.56
CA PRO A 259 -5.72 -24.67 -1.14
C PRO A 259 -6.48 -25.47 -0.08
N VAL A 260 -7.34 -24.82 0.71
CA VAL A 260 -7.96 -25.40 1.92
C VAL A 260 -9.18 -26.26 1.59
N ARG A 261 -9.88 -25.97 0.49
CA ARG A 261 -11.13 -26.63 0.09
C ARG A 261 -11.37 -26.45 -1.41
N LYS A 262 -11.88 -27.49 -2.06
CA LYS A 262 -12.10 -27.52 -3.52
C LYS A 262 -13.56 -27.45 -3.93
N ASP A 263 -14.47 -27.83 -3.05
CA ASP A 263 -15.90 -27.89 -3.38
C ASP A 263 -16.49 -26.48 -3.37
N VAL A 264 -16.91 -26.02 -4.54
CA VAL A 264 -17.55 -24.72 -4.75
C VAL A 264 -18.97 -24.97 -5.25
N ILE A 265 -19.92 -24.31 -4.60
CA ILE A 265 -21.33 -24.33 -4.97
C ILE A 265 -21.59 -23.15 -5.90
N TYR A 266 -21.94 -23.44 -7.15
CA TYR A 266 -22.29 -22.41 -8.13
C TYR A 266 -23.80 -22.21 -8.22
N SER A 267 -24.21 -20.99 -8.51
CA SER A 267 -25.62 -20.67 -8.75
C SER A 267 -26.18 -21.44 -9.95
N LYS A 268 -27.43 -21.90 -9.83
CA LYS A 268 -28.17 -22.47 -10.98
C LYS A 268 -28.43 -21.43 -12.06
N ASP A 269 -28.46 -20.15 -11.70
CA ASP A 269 -28.68 -19.02 -12.59
C ASP A 269 -27.37 -18.34 -13.04
N LEU A 270 -26.22 -18.98 -12.85
CA LEU A 270 -24.89 -18.38 -13.10
C LEU A 270 -24.79 -17.78 -14.50
N GLN A 271 -25.28 -18.46 -15.54
CA GLN A 271 -25.21 -17.93 -16.91
C GLN A 271 -25.99 -16.62 -17.09
N ARG A 272 -27.15 -16.48 -16.43
CA ARG A 272 -27.91 -15.23 -16.43
C ARG A 272 -27.17 -14.14 -15.66
N GLN A 273 -26.58 -14.47 -14.52
CA GLN A 273 -25.78 -13.55 -13.72
C GLN A 273 -24.56 -13.03 -14.53
N LEU A 274 -23.83 -13.92 -15.20
CA LEU A 274 -22.69 -13.53 -16.05
C LEU A 274 -23.11 -12.63 -17.22
N ALA A 275 -24.30 -12.84 -17.81
CA ALA A 275 -24.83 -11.94 -18.85
C ALA A 275 -25.17 -10.53 -18.32
N ILE A 276 -25.62 -10.42 -17.07
CA ILE A 276 -25.84 -9.12 -16.41
C ILE A 276 -24.49 -8.42 -16.19
N LEU A 277 -23.50 -9.15 -15.66
CA LEU A 277 -22.16 -8.62 -15.46
C LEU A 277 -21.52 -8.19 -16.80
N ASP A 278 -21.66 -8.98 -17.86
CA ASP A 278 -21.17 -8.63 -19.21
C ASP A 278 -21.70 -7.29 -19.71
N LYS A 279 -22.99 -7.01 -19.48
CA LYS A 279 -23.59 -5.73 -19.84
C LYS A 279 -22.94 -4.58 -19.07
N THR A 280 -22.67 -4.76 -17.78
CA THR A 280 -22.05 -3.73 -16.94
C THR A 280 -20.58 -3.50 -17.28
N MET A 281 -19.86 -4.56 -17.64
CA MET A 281 -18.44 -4.49 -18.03
C MET A 281 -18.20 -3.74 -19.36
N LYS A 282 -19.25 -3.47 -20.16
CA LYS A 282 -19.18 -2.57 -21.33
C LYS A 282 -19.13 -1.09 -20.95
N GLY A 283 -19.47 -0.76 -19.70
CA GLY A 283 -19.40 0.58 -19.15
C GLY A 283 -18.16 0.78 -18.27
N THR A 284 -18.08 1.96 -17.66
CA THR A 284 -17.02 2.24 -16.68
C THR A 284 -17.33 1.56 -15.34
N VAL A 285 -16.36 0.82 -14.83
CA VAL A 285 -16.38 0.22 -13.49
C VAL A 285 -15.20 0.71 -12.67
N ALA A 286 -15.44 1.00 -11.40
CA ALA A 286 -14.40 1.31 -10.43
C ALA A 286 -14.16 0.10 -9.53
N THR A 287 -12.89 -0.19 -9.25
CA THR A 287 -12.49 -1.31 -8.41
C THR A 287 -12.26 -0.83 -7.00
N TYR A 288 -12.90 -1.47 -6.02
CA TYR A 288 -12.77 -1.17 -4.61
C TYR A 288 -12.16 -2.34 -3.86
N LEU A 289 -11.25 -2.05 -2.94
CA LEU A 289 -10.67 -3.01 -2.01
C LEU A 289 -11.07 -2.66 -0.58
N GLY A 290 -11.35 -3.70 0.21
CA GLY A 290 -11.62 -3.60 1.64
C GLY A 290 -13.02 -3.11 2.02
N GLY A 291 -13.91 -2.90 1.04
CA GLY A 291 -15.27 -2.42 1.26
C GLY A 291 -15.94 -1.98 -0.04
N VAL A 292 -17.09 -1.33 0.12
CA VAL A 292 -17.80 -0.58 -0.92
C VAL A 292 -17.93 0.89 -0.48
N PRO A 293 -18.08 1.85 -1.42
CA PRO A 293 -18.39 3.24 -1.07
C PRO A 293 -19.76 3.37 -0.40
N ASP A 294 -20.10 4.56 0.09
CA ASP A 294 -21.40 4.84 0.70
C ASP A 294 -22.51 4.81 -0.37
N ILE A 295 -23.12 3.64 -0.52
CA ILE A 295 -24.19 3.31 -1.46
C ILE A 295 -25.31 2.57 -0.71
N SER A 296 -26.50 2.46 -1.33
CA SER A 296 -27.63 1.78 -0.70
C SER A 296 -27.25 0.40 -0.15
N PHE A 297 -27.68 0.11 1.08
CA PHE A 297 -27.52 -1.20 1.71
C PHE A 297 -28.11 -2.35 0.88
N SER A 298 -29.03 -2.05 -0.04
CA SER A 298 -29.61 -3.02 -0.96
C SER A 298 -28.73 -3.36 -2.17
N ALA A 299 -27.63 -2.62 -2.39
CA ALA A 299 -26.78 -2.76 -3.58
C ALA A 299 -25.89 -4.00 -3.52
N THR A 300 -25.51 -4.45 -2.32
CA THR A 300 -24.74 -5.67 -2.09
C THR A 300 -25.18 -6.32 -0.76
N PRO A 301 -25.26 -7.66 -0.67
CA PRO A 301 -25.66 -8.34 0.56
C PRO A 301 -24.64 -8.18 1.71
N VAL A 302 -23.38 -7.90 1.39
CA VAL A 302 -22.31 -7.62 2.37
C VAL A 302 -21.74 -6.24 2.11
N ASN A 303 -21.77 -5.40 3.13
CA ASN A 303 -21.27 -4.03 3.09
C ASN A 303 -20.29 -3.69 4.24
N ALA A 304 -19.99 -4.67 5.10
CA ALA A 304 -18.98 -4.51 6.14
C ALA A 304 -17.60 -4.31 5.52
N PHE A 305 -16.81 -3.41 6.11
CA PHE A 305 -15.41 -3.25 5.72
C PHE A 305 -14.60 -4.49 6.12
N TYR A 306 -13.70 -4.91 5.24
CA TYR A 306 -12.75 -5.96 5.54
C TYR A 306 -11.76 -5.51 6.61
N SER A 307 -11.54 -6.36 7.60
CA SER A 307 -10.50 -6.18 8.62
C SER A 307 -9.52 -7.35 8.56
N GLY A 308 -8.25 -7.04 8.36
CA GLY A 308 -7.18 -8.01 8.27
C GLY A 308 -6.09 -7.60 7.29
N CYS A 309 -5.21 -8.55 7.00
CA CYS A 309 -4.14 -8.39 6.03
C CYS A 309 -4.55 -8.94 4.68
N MET A 310 -4.27 -8.22 3.60
CA MET A 310 -4.62 -8.64 2.25
C MET A 310 -3.64 -8.09 1.23
N GLU A 311 -3.05 -8.96 0.42
CA GLU A 311 -2.36 -8.60 -0.83
C GLU A 311 -3.25 -8.98 -2.02
N VAL A 312 -3.32 -8.11 -3.03
CA VAL A 312 -4.22 -8.28 -4.19
C VAL A 312 -3.43 -8.26 -5.49
N ASN A 313 -3.58 -9.30 -6.29
CA ASN A 313 -3.13 -9.34 -7.68
C ASN A 313 -4.35 -9.45 -8.60
N ILE A 314 -4.42 -8.59 -9.61
CA ILE A 314 -5.47 -8.58 -10.63
C ILE A 314 -4.82 -8.67 -12.00
N ASN A 315 -5.21 -9.65 -12.80
CA ASN A 315 -4.74 -9.84 -14.17
C ASN A 315 -3.20 -9.89 -14.29
N GLY A 316 -2.53 -10.45 -13.28
CA GLY A 316 -1.07 -10.58 -13.23
C GLY A 316 -0.36 -9.39 -12.59
N VAL A 317 -1.06 -8.28 -12.33
CA VAL A 317 -0.50 -7.07 -11.71
C VAL A 317 -0.79 -7.06 -10.22
N GLN A 318 0.27 -6.99 -9.40
CA GLN A 318 0.14 -6.74 -7.96
C GLN A 318 -0.31 -5.28 -7.77
N LEU A 319 -1.43 -5.08 -7.08
CA LEU A 319 -1.92 -3.74 -6.80
C LEU A 319 -1.09 -3.08 -5.71
N ASP A 320 -0.61 -1.87 -5.99
CA ASP A 320 0.03 -1.00 -5.01
C ASP A 320 -0.98 0.02 -4.49
N LEU A 321 -1.26 -0.04 -3.19
CA LEU A 321 -2.21 0.88 -2.54
C LEU A 321 -1.75 2.34 -2.56
N ASP A 322 -0.47 2.62 -2.76
CA ASP A 322 0.01 3.99 -2.93
C ASP A 322 -0.26 4.54 -4.33
N GLU A 323 -0.59 3.70 -5.31
CA GLU A 323 -1.05 4.06 -6.66
C GLU A 323 -2.59 4.12 -6.77
N ALA A 324 -3.31 3.90 -5.67
CA ALA A 324 -4.76 4.02 -5.65
C ALA A 324 -5.20 5.47 -5.94
N ILE A 325 -6.34 5.61 -6.64
CA ILE A 325 -6.98 6.92 -6.89
C ILE A 325 -7.36 7.56 -5.56
N SER A 326 -7.90 6.74 -4.65
CA SER A 326 -8.19 7.13 -3.27
C SER A 326 -7.90 5.96 -2.34
N LYS A 327 -7.43 6.25 -1.13
CA LYS A 327 -7.15 5.27 -0.08
C LYS A 327 -7.50 5.88 1.26
N HIS A 328 -8.29 5.18 2.08
CA HIS A 328 -8.56 5.62 3.45
C HIS A 328 -7.26 5.72 4.26
N ASN A 329 -7.12 6.77 5.08
CA ASN A 329 -5.87 7.10 5.78
C ASN A 329 -5.41 6.02 6.77
N ASP A 330 -6.33 5.21 7.28
CA ASP A 330 -6.00 4.15 8.24
C ASP A 330 -5.49 2.86 7.56
N ILE A 331 -5.65 2.73 6.23
CA ILE A 331 -5.13 1.59 5.48
C ILE A 331 -3.61 1.73 5.30
N ARG A 332 -2.87 0.69 5.70
CA ARG A 332 -1.42 0.61 5.52
C ARG A 332 -1.11 -0.12 4.22
N ALA A 333 -0.27 0.50 3.38
CA ALA A 333 -0.05 0.03 2.02
C ALA A 333 0.83 -1.22 1.96
N HIS A 334 1.87 -1.30 2.79
CA HIS A 334 2.92 -2.31 2.64
C HIS A 334 3.34 -2.95 3.96
N SER A 335 2.71 -2.58 5.07
CA SER A 335 2.96 -3.15 6.39
C SER A 335 1.71 -3.76 7.03
N CYS A 336 1.86 -4.99 7.49
CA CYS A 336 0.87 -5.74 8.22
C CYS A 336 1.32 -6.02 9.64
N PRO A 337 0.46 -5.88 10.68
CA PRO A 337 0.86 -6.20 12.04
C PRO A 337 1.08 -7.71 12.19
N SER A 338 2.27 -8.10 12.68
CA SER A 338 2.60 -9.51 12.92
C SER A 338 1.69 -10.11 14.01
N VAL A 339 1.36 -11.40 13.88
CA VAL A 339 0.66 -12.12 14.95
C VAL A 339 1.61 -12.31 16.13
N ARG A 340 1.19 -11.91 17.34
CA ARG A 340 1.96 -12.21 18.55
C ARG A 340 1.91 -13.72 18.79
N LYS A 341 3.02 -14.42 18.51
CA LYS A 341 3.25 -15.75 19.09
C LYS A 341 3.34 -15.57 20.58
N ILE A 342 2.29 -15.94 21.31
CA ILE A 342 2.40 -16.10 22.76
C ILE A 342 3.36 -17.27 22.95
N GLN A 343 4.63 -16.97 23.26
CA GLN A 343 5.53 -17.95 23.82
C GLN A 343 4.90 -18.40 25.14
N LYS A 344 4.19 -19.53 25.09
CA LYS A 344 3.92 -20.31 26.30
C LYS A 344 5.28 -20.80 26.78
N ASN A 345 5.91 -20.01 27.63
CA ASN A 345 7.00 -20.51 28.46
C ASN A 345 6.40 -21.63 29.31
N PHE A 346 6.73 -22.87 28.96
CA PHE A 346 6.47 -24.03 29.80
C PHE A 346 7.48 -24.11 30.93
#